data_AF-A0A968H3W8-F1
#
_entry.id   AF-A0A968H3W8-F1
#
_cell.length_a   1.000
_cell.length_b   1.000
_cell.length_c   1.000
_cell.angle_alpha   90.00
_cell.angle_beta   90.00
_cell.angle_gamma   90.00
#
_symmetry.space_group_name_H-M   'P 1'
#
loop_
_entity.id
_entity.type
_entity.pdbx_description
1 polymer ?
#
loop_
_entity_poly.entity_id
_entity_poly.type
_entity_poly.pdbx_seq_one_letter_code
_entity_poly.pdbx_strand_id
1 'polypeptide(L)'
;MVDELVVATLNLRNIADRWGERLPLLLADMAALQPDLLGLQECVFAVQQDRLLAGAGEARYEIFRGWAGRPEYGNSVLVREGLSAGPAERLERGRNRSALRVPAGTSGGASLTFAVAHLHHLPEDLAVREEQARALVDWLEAE
;
A
#
# COMPACT_ATOMS: atom_id res chain seq x y z
N MET A 1 -16.86 17.16 6.54
CA MET A 1 -15.73 17.00 7.48
C MET A 1 -15.58 15.51 7.68
N VAL A 2 -14.43 14.95 7.31
CA VAL A 2 -14.12 13.55 7.61
C VAL A 2 -13.54 13.56 9.01
N ASP A 3 -14.37 13.29 10.03
CA ASP A 3 -13.94 13.30 11.43
C ASP A 3 -13.26 11.97 11.82
N GLU A 4 -13.35 10.95 10.96
CA GLU A 4 -12.76 9.62 11.15
C GLU A 4 -12.19 9.09 9.83
N LEU A 5 -10.95 8.62 9.84
CA LEU A 5 -10.25 8.10 8.67
C LEU A 5 -10.22 6.57 8.70
N VAL A 6 -10.78 5.91 7.69
CA VAL A 6 -10.72 4.46 7.56
C VAL A 6 -9.45 4.08 6.80
N VAL A 7 -8.51 3.45 7.49
CA VAL A 7 -7.23 3.01 6.92
C VAL A 7 -7.16 1.49 6.91
N ALA A 8 -6.74 0.92 5.78
CA ALA A 8 -6.58 -0.52 5.63
C ALA A 8 -5.21 -0.90 5.06
N THR A 9 -4.78 -2.12 5.35
CA THR A 9 -3.58 -2.72 4.76
C THR A 9 -3.81 -4.19 4.44
N LEU A 10 -3.29 -4.65 3.30
CA LEU A 10 -3.40 -6.05 2.88
C LEU A 10 -2.18 -6.50 2.07
N ASN A 11 -1.60 -7.63 2.44
CA ASN A 11 -0.68 -8.37 1.59
C ASN A 11 -1.50 -9.28 0.66
N LEU A 12 -1.41 -9.04 -0.66
CA LEU A 12 -2.18 -9.79 -1.67
C LEU A 12 -1.61 -11.19 -1.94
N ARG A 13 -0.40 -11.47 -1.47
CA ARG A 13 0.34 -12.69 -1.74
C ARG A 13 0.46 -12.95 -3.24
N ASN A 14 0.75 -11.88 -4.00
CA ASN A 14 0.80 -11.85 -5.46
C ASN A 14 -0.43 -12.56 -6.09
N ILE A 15 -0.18 -13.40 -7.10
CA ILE A 15 -1.15 -14.30 -7.74
C ILE A 15 -1.03 -15.75 -7.22
N ALA A 16 -0.35 -15.94 -6.08
CA ALA A 16 -0.18 -17.27 -5.51
C ALA A 16 -1.51 -17.82 -4.96
N ASP A 17 -1.54 -19.11 -4.63
CA ASP A 17 -2.59 -19.78 -3.84
C ASP A 17 -4.04 -19.42 -4.20
N ARG A 18 -4.63 -20.17 -5.15
CA ARG A 18 -6.06 -20.06 -5.50
C ARG A 18 -6.50 -18.62 -5.82
N TRP A 19 -5.64 -17.84 -6.49
CA TRP A 19 -5.92 -16.43 -6.82
C TRP A 19 -7.29 -16.21 -7.44
N GLY A 20 -7.71 -17.07 -8.38
CA GLY A 20 -9.03 -16.98 -9.02
C GLY A 20 -10.21 -17.11 -8.04
N GLU A 21 -10.04 -17.81 -6.93
CA GLU A 21 -11.06 -17.99 -5.89
C GLU A 21 -10.99 -16.89 -4.83
N ARG A 22 -9.78 -16.35 -4.56
CA ARG A 22 -9.59 -15.23 -3.64
C ARG A 22 -10.07 -13.92 -4.23
N LEU A 23 -9.86 -13.69 -5.53
CA LEU A 23 -10.15 -12.40 -6.17
C LEU A 23 -11.61 -11.94 -5.97
N PRO A 24 -12.66 -12.76 -6.18
CA PRO A 24 -14.03 -12.32 -5.93
C PRO A 24 -14.29 -11.90 -4.48
N LEU A 25 -13.63 -12.54 -3.51
CA LEU A 25 -13.74 -12.19 -2.09
C LEU A 25 -13.08 -10.84 -1.81
N LEU A 26 -11.87 -10.63 -2.35
CA LEU A 26 -11.15 -9.37 -2.22
C LEU A 26 -11.92 -8.20 -2.84
N LEU A 27 -12.55 -8.41 -3.99
CA LEU A 27 -13.38 -7.40 -4.64
C LEU A 27 -14.65 -7.11 -3.82
N ALA A 28 -15.31 -8.13 -3.27
CA ALA A 28 -16.47 -7.95 -2.42
C ALA A 28 -16.14 -7.17 -1.14
N ASP A 29 -15.04 -7.51 -0.46
CA ASP A 29 -14.59 -6.80 0.75
C ASP A 29 -14.20 -5.36 0.42
N MET A 30 -13.51 -5.12 -0.69
CA MET A 30 -13.15 -3.77 -1.12
C MET A 30 -14.39 -2.92 -1.46
N ALA A 31 -15.38 -3.50 -2.13
CA ALA A 31 -16.65 -2.83 -2.43
C ALA A 31 -17.47 -2.50 -1.17
N ALA A 32 -17.40 -3.34 -0.14
CA ALA A 32 -18.10 -3.13 1.13
C ALA A 32 -17.37 -2.13 2.04
N LEU A 33 -16.05 -2.22 2.15
CA LEU A 33 -15.24 -1.39 3.05
C LEU A 33 -14.94 -0.01 2.46
N GLN A 34 -14.47 0.01 1.20
CA GLN A 34 -13.96 1.19 0.50
C GLN A 34 -13.17 2.12 1.45
N PRO A 35 -12.01 1.73 2.01
CA PRO A 35 -11.24 2.57 2.94
C PRO A 35 -10.82 3.91 2.31
N ASP A 36 -10.53 4.91 3.11
CA ASP A 36 -10.05 6.22 2.64
C ASP A 36 -8.57 6.14 2.20
N LEU A 37 -7.78 5.32 2.88
CA LEU A 37 -6.40 4.98 2.53
C LEU A 37 -6.19 3.48 2.59
N LEU A 38 -5.59 2.90 1.54
CA LEU A 38 -5.28 1.48 1.48
C LEU A 38 -3.83 1.24 1.04
N GLY A 39 -3.09 0.51 1.88
CA GLY A 39 -1.76 0.02 1.57
C GLY A 39 -1.79 -1.45 1.13
N LEU A 40 -1.34 -1.74 -0.08
CA LEU A 40 -1.22 -3.09 -0.60
C LEU A 40 0.25 -3.52 -0.61
N GLN A 41 0.54 -4.76 -0.22
CA GLN A 41 1.84 -5.42 -0.41
C GLN A 41 1.71 -6.58 -1.38
N GLU A 42 2.83 -6.96 -2.02
CA GLU A 42 2.86 -8.03 -3.03
C GLU A 42 1.83 -7.82 -4.14
N CYS A 43 1.66 -6.57 -4.55
CA CYS A 43 0.79 -6.20 -5.67
C CYS A 43 1.56 -6.40 -6.98
N VAL A 44 1.01 -7.24 -7.86
CA VAL A 44 1.55 -7.51 -9.20
C VAL A 44 1.01 -6.48 -10.18
N PHE A 45 1.86 -5.53 -10.59
CA PHE A 45 1.43 -4.37 -11.37
C PHE A 45 1.05 -4.71 -12.82
N ALA A 46 1.66 -5.75 -13.39
CA ALA A 46 1.31 -6.26 -14.71
C ALA A 46 -0.13 -6.82 -14.77
N VAL A 47 -0.63 -7.34 -13.63
CA VAL A 47 -2.01 -7.84 -13.48
C VAL A 47 -2.97 -6.72 -13.06
N GLN A 48 -2.43 -5.54 -12.69
CA GLN A 48 -3.21 -4.37 -12.28
C GLN A 48 -4.13 -4.66 -11.08
N GLN A 49 -3.65 -5.46 -10.12
CA GLN A 49 -4.45 -5.85 -8.94
C GLN A 49 -4.96 -4.65 -8.14
N ASP A 50 -4.12 -3.63 -7.99
CA ASP A 50 -4.49 -2.34 -7.39
C ASP A 50 -5.65 -1.65 -8.12
N ARG A 51 -5.65 -1.62 -9.45
CA ARG A 51 -6.75 -1.04 -10.24
C ARG A 51 -8.02 -1.87 -10.18
N LEU A 52 -7.90 -3.21 -10.16
CA LEU A 52 -9.04 -4.10 -9.98
C LEU A 52 -9.72 -3.84 -8.63
N LEU A 53 -8.94 -3.70 -7.56
CA LEU A 53 -9.47 -3.38 -6.23
C LEU A 53 -10.04 -1.95 -6.19
N ALA A 54 -9.33 -0.97 -6.71
CA ALA A 54 -9.80 0.43 -6.78
C ALA A 54 -11.14 0.57 -7.52
N GLY A 55 -11.41 -0.28 -8.51
CA GLY A 55 -12.66 -0.29 -9.28
C GLY A 55 -13.76 -1.21 -8.74
N ALA A 56 -13.57 -1.83 -7.57
CA ALA A 56 -14.54 -2.79 -7.04
C ALA A 56 -15.81 -2.14 -6.47
N GLY A 57 -15.71 -0.88 -6.01
CA GLY A 57 -16.80 -0.12 -5.42
C GLY A 57 -17.09 1.20 -6.12
N GLU A 58 -17.91 2.04 -5.51
CA GLU A 58 -18.30 3.36 -6.05
C GLU A 58 -17.22 4.43 -5.83
N ALA A 59 -16.39 4.28 -4.79
CA ALA A 59 -15.31 5.21 -4.50
C ALA A 59 -14.24 5.19 -5.60
N ARG A 60 -13.70 6.36 -5.91
CA ARG A 60 -12.56 6.53 -6.82
C ARG A 60 -11.28 6.69 -6.04
N TYR A 61 -10.18 6.20 -6.61
CA TYR A 61 -8.86 6.20 -5.96
C TYR A 61 -7.78 6.72 -6.89
N GLU A 62 -6.89 7.57 -6.36
CA GLU A 62 -5.57 7.79 -6.93
C GLU A 62 -4.63 6.66 -6.49
N ILE A 63 -3.78 6.18 -7.40
CA ILE A 63 -2.94 4.99 -7.19
C ILE A 63 -1.47 5.36 -7.32
N PHE A 64 -0.71 5.05 -6.27
CA PHE A 64 0.74 5.18 -6.23
C PHE A 64 1.38 3.80 -6.13
N ARG A 65 2.52 3.60 -6.79
CA ARG A 65 3.21 2.30 -6.86
C ARG A 65 4.67 2.43 -6.45
N GLY A 66 5.10 1.58 -5.53
CA GLY A 66 6.47 1.46 -5.05
C GLY A 66 6.99 0.07 -5.37
N TRP A 67 7.58 -0.11 -6.56
CA TRP A 67 8.11 -1.40 -6.99
C TRP A 67 9.21 -1.92 -6.05
N ALA A 68 9.29 -3.25 -5.93
CA ALA A 68 10.23 -3.97 -5.09
C ALA A 68 11.10 -4.95 -5.88
N GLY A 69 10.60 -5.50 -7.00
CA GLY A 69 11.35 -6.46 -7.81
C GLY A 69 10.80 -6.62 -9.22
N ARG A 70 11.37 -7.59 -9.97
CA ARG A 70 10.95 -7.97 -11.33
C ARG A 70 10.42 -9.41 -11.39
N PRO A 71 9.44 -9.75 -12.27
CA PRO A 71 8.59 -8.83 -13.04
C PRO A 71 7.84 -7.87 -12.10
N GLU A 72 7.42 -6.70 -12.56
CA GLU A 72 7.10 -5.58 -11.65
C GLU A 72 6.00 -5.91 -10.62
N TYR A 73 6.42 -5.99 -9.36
CA TYR A 73 5.56 -6.10 -8.18
C TYR A 73 6.09 -5.20 -7.07
N GLY A 74 5.27 -4.92 -6.07
CA GLY A 74 5.70 -4.19 -4.88
C GLY A 74 4.54 -3.73 -4.03
N ASN A 75 4.68 -2.53 -3.45
CA ASN A 75 3.62 -1.92 -2.68
C ASN A 75 2.78 -0.98 -3.54
N SER A 76 1.51 -0.83 -3.19
CA SER A 76 0.65 0.21 -3.77
C SER A 76 -0.08 0.96 -2.67
N VAL A 77 -0.26 2.26 -2.85
CA VAL A 77 -1.12 3.10 -2.02
C VAL A 77 -2.30 3.55 -2.87
N LEU A 78 -3.50 3.34 -2.35
CA LEU A 78 -4.74 3.85 -2.91
C LEU A 78 -5.24 4.98 -1.99
N VAL A 79 -5.41 6.17 -2.55
CA VAL A 79 -5.94 7.35 -1.85
C VAL A 79 -7.31 7.66 -2.41
N ARG A 80 -8.34 7.62 -1.57
CA ARG A 80 -9.72 7.88 -1.99
C ARG A 80 -9.91 9.34 -2.41
N GLU A 81 -10.71 9.56 -3.45
CA GLU A 81 -11.17 10.89 -3.85
C GLU A 81 -11.81 11.62 -2.65
N GLY A 82 -11.47 12.90 -2.51
CA GLY A 82 -11.86 13.74 -1.37
C GLY A 82 -10.74 13.93 -0.34
N LEU A 83 -9.71 13.08 -0.37
CA LEU A 83 -8.41 13.37 0.22
C LEU A 83 -7.49 14.02 -0.82
N SER A 84 -6.59 14.90 -0.37
CA SER A 84 -5.48 15.34 -1.21
C SER A 84 -4.34 14.33 -1.11
N ALA A 85 -3.58 14.17 -2.20
CA ALA A 85 -2.37 13.37 -2.23
C ALA A 85 -1.21 14.21 -2.77
N GLY A 86 -0.06 14.12 -2.12
CA GLY A 86 1.20 14.71 -2.57
C GLY A 86 2.02 13.75 -3.43
N PRO A 87 3.22 14.18 -3.88
CA PRO A 87 4.13 13.31 -4.62
C PRO A 87 4.54 12.11 -3.76
N ALA A 88 4.39 10.91 -4.31
CA ALA A 88 4.80 9.70 -3.63
C ALA A 88 6.32 9.51 -3.68
N GLU A 89 6.89 8.99 -2.59
CA GLU A 89 8.31 8.67 -2.50
C GLU A 89 8.52 7.20 -2.16
N ARG A 90 9.54 6.60 -2.79
CA ARG A 90 9.88 5.18 -2.63
C ARG A 90 11.23 5.03 -1.95
N LEU A 91 11.29 4.17 -0.95
CA LEU A 91 12.54 3.74 -0.33
C LEU A 91 12.89 2.31 -0.78
N GLU A 92 14.08 2.14 -1.36
CA GLU A 92 14.67 0.81 -1.61
C GLU A 92 15.15 0.20 -0.30
N ARG A 93 14.84 -1.09 -0.06
CA ARG A 93 15.20 -1.79 1.19
C ARG A 93 16.08 -3.02 0.97
N GLY A 94 16.48 -3.29 -0.28
CA GLY A 94 17.21 -4.50 -0.64
C GLY A 94 16.35 -5.76 -0.51
N ARG A 95 16.88 -6.90 -0.99
CA ARG A 95 16.19 -8.21 -0.95
C ARG A 95 14.76 -8.18 -1.54
N ASN A 96 14.59 -7.39 -2.61
CA ASN A 96 13.29 -7.14 -3.22
C ASN A 96 12.23 -6.64 -2.21
N ARG A 97 12.60 -5.67 -1.39
CA ARG A 97 11.70 -4.96 -0.48
C ARG A 97 11.75 -3.47 -0.78
N SER A 98 10.61 -2.82 -0.60
CA SER A 98 10.48 -1.38 -0.71
C SER A 98 9.53 -0.87 0.37
N ALA A 99 9.59 0.44 0.61
CA ALA A 99 8.51 1.19 1.24
C ALA A 99 8.03 2.28 0.28
N LEU A 100 6.79 2.70 0.44
CA LEU A 100 6.16 3.79 -0.31
C LEU A 100 5.47 4.71 0.69
N ARG A 101 5.74 6.01 0.63
CA ARG A 101 5.03 7.03 1.41
C ARG A 101 4.32 8.00 0.47
N VAL A 102 3.15 8.44 0.89
CA VAL A 102 2.33 9.41 0.19
C VAL A 102 1.85 10.43 1.22
N PRO A 103 2.24 11.72 1.09
CA PRO A 103 1.62 12.78 1.86
C PRO A 103 0.12 12.84 1.53
N ALA A 104 -0.74 12.91 2.54
CA ALA A 104 -2.18 12.97 2.36
C ALA A 104 -2.79 14.07 3.23
N GLY A 105 -3.89 14.66 2.74
CA GLY A 105 -4.64 15.69 3.47
C GLY A 105 -6.12 15.37 3.49
N THR A 106 -6.74 15.57 4.64
CA THR A 106 -8.19 15.46 4.82
C THR A 106 -8.89 16.72 4.33
N SER A 107 -10.18 16.61 3.98
CA SER A 107 -11.00 17.79 3.63
C SER A 107 -11.12 18.80 4.78
N GLY A 108 -10.86 18.37 6.03
CA GLY A 108 -10.86 19.22 7.22
C GLY A 108 -9.54 19.96 7.47
N GLY A 109 -8.53 19.78 6.60
CA GLY A 109 -7.24 20.45 6.70
C GLY A 109 -6.16 19.71 7.50
N ALA A 110 -6.48 18.55 8.12
CA ALA A 110 -5.46 17.72 8.75
C ALA A 110 -4.56 17.07 7.68
N SER A 111 -3.24 17.11 7.89
CA SER A 111 -2.25 16.45 7.05
C SER A 111 -1.66 15.22 7.75
N LEU A 112 -1.30 14.20 6.97
CA LEU A 112 -0.60 13.02 7.44
C LEU A 112 0.32 12.46 6.35
N THR A 113 1.26 11.60 6.73
CA THR A 113 2.03 10.77 5.80
C THR A 113 1.54 9.34 5.90
N PHE A 114 1.00 8.79 4.81
CA PHE A 114 0.62 7.39 4.75
C PHE A 114 1.74 6.57 4.12
N ALA A 115 2.26 5.59 4.86
CA ALA A 115 3.35 4.75 4.41
C ALA A 115 2.97 3.26 4.46
N VAL A 116 3.35 2.55 3.41
CA VAL A 116 3.22 1.09 3.32
C VAL A 116 4.61 0.48 3.11
N ALA A 117 4.90 -0.56 3.87
CA ALA A 117 6.15 -1.30 3.78
C ALA A 117 5.86 -2.80 3.79
N HIS A 118 6.72 -3.56 3.12
CA HIS A 118 6.81 -5.00 3.27
C HIS A 118 8.23 -5.28 3.73
N LEU A 119 8.41 -5.77 4.95
CA LEU A 119 9.74 -6.10 5.47
C LEU A 119 10.13 -7.52 5.05
N HIS A 120 11.39 -7.87 5.28
CA HIS A 120 11.87 -9.23 5.07
C HIS A 120 11.06 -10.21 5.92
N HIS A 121 10.78 -11.40 5.39
CA HIS A 121 9.78 -12.31 5.94
C HIS A 121 10.39 -13.47 6.73
N LEU A 122 11.59 -13.94 6.37
CA LEU A 122 12.21 -15.12 6.98
C LEU A 122 12.41 -14.91 8.49
N PRO A 123 11.87 -15.79 9.36
CA PRO A 123 11.98 -15.65 10.81
C PRO A 123 13.43 -15.58 11.32
N GLU A 124 14.34 -16.35 10.73
CA GLU A 124 15.76 -16.44 11.09
C GLU A 124 16.55 -15.14 10.83
N ASP A 125 16.06 -14.29 9.94
CA ASP A 125 16.75 -13.07 9.50
C ASP A 125 16.27 -11.83 10.30
N LEU A 126 16.23 -11.93 11.64
CA LEU A 126 15.78 -10.84 12.50
C LEU A 126 16.62 -9.56 12.33
N ALA A 127 17.95 -9.68 12.25
CA ALA A 127 18.84 -8.53 12.11
C ALA A 127 18.57 -7.75 10.81
N VAL A 128 18.29 -8.46 9.71
CA VAL A 128 17.91 -7.83 8.43
C VAL A 128 16.60 -7.08 8.56
N ARG A 129 15.59 -7.69 9.21
CA ARG A 129 14.29 -7.04 9.43
C ARG A 129 14.41 -5.81 10.34
N GLU A 130 15.29 -5.87 11.33
CA GLU A 130 15.56 -4.76 12.24
C GLU A 130 16.25 -3.59 11.54
N GLU A 131 17.28 -3.85 10.74
CA GLU A 131 17.89 -2.85 9.85
C GLU A 131 16.82 -2.27 8.91
N GLN A 132 15.95 -3.15 8.39
CA GLN A 132 14.81 -2.76 7.57
C GLN A 132 13.81 -1.85 8.29
N ALA A 133 13.56 -2.07 9.57
CA ALA A 133 12.67 -1.23 10.36
C ALA A 133 13.33 0.11 10.73
N ARG A 134 14.60 0.10 11.15
CA ARG A 134 15.33 1.32 11.55
C ARG A 134 15.39 2.34 10.43
N ALA A 135 15.87 1.96 9.25
CA ALA A 135 15.94 2.93 8.16
C ALA A 135 14.55 3.36 7.63
N LEU A 136 13.47 2.65 8.01
CA LEU A 136 12.11 3.05 7.63
C LEU A 136 11.67 4.18 8.55
N VAL A 137 11.94 4.05 9.85
CA VAL A 137 11.74 5.13 10.82
C VAL A 137 12.60 6.34 10.45
N ASP A 138 13.91 6.15 10.22
CA ASP A 138 14.80 7.25 9.84
C ASP A 138 14.31 7.99 8.58
N TRP A 139 13.80 7.24 7.60
CA TRP A 139 13.24 7.83 6.38
C TRP A 139 11.90 8.54 6.62
N LEU A 140 11.07 8.08 7.56
CA LEU A 140 9.82 8.76 7.91
C LEU A 140 10.07 10.03 8.73
N GLU A 141 11.15 10.09 9.50
CA GLU A 141 11.56 11.28 10.27
C GLU A 141 12.27 12.33 9.40
N ALA A 142 12.84 11.92 8.27
CA ALA A 142 13.38 12.82 7.26
C ALA A 142 12.22 13.46 6.45
N GLU A 143 11.72 14.59 6.96
CA GLU A 143 10.87 15.53 6.22
C GLU A 143 11.68 16.40 5.23
#